data_AF-A0A2H0CBU0-F1
#
_entry.id   AF-A0A2H0CBU0-F1
#
_cell.length_a   1.000
_cell.length_b   1.000
_cell.length_c   1.000
_cell.angle_alpha   90.00
_cell.angle_beta   90.00
_cell.angle_gamma   90.00
#
_symmetry.space_group_name_H-M   'P 1'
#
loop_
_entity.id
_entity.type
_entity.pdbx_description
1 polymer ?
#
loop_
_entity_poly.entity_id
_entity_poly.type
_entity_poly.pdbx_seq_one_letter_code
_entity_poly.pdbx_strand_id
1 'polypeptide(L)'
;MRKQKKEEESSIYKNIESIGSTIKDAASLPFEVGQAIHKEMSEFIQKASAPLRTEFRPRDLLQIIVGASILAIPVGFTQETWDLGHTMHTKNVIILGILSIIFIGMFVYYNYYRGKLKKNFGEFTKRVLSTYIFSLLVVAGLLTIIEVAPWHTDMAIAIKRVILTTFPASMSAVVADTIK
;
A
#
# COMPACT_ATOMS: atom_id res chain seq x y z
N MET A 1 -53.03 33.64 -52.47
CA MET A 1 -53.26 33.22 -51.07
C MET A 1 -52.82 31.79 -50.72
N ARG A 2 -52.88 30.77 -51.61
CA ARG A 2 -52.50 29.38 -51.27
C ARG A 2 -50.98 29.05 -51.22
N LYS A 3 -50.11 29.81 -51.90
CA LYS A 3 -48.64 29.58 -51.88
C LYS A 3 -47.95 30.10 -50.61
N GLN A 4 -48.28 31.32 -50.16
CA GLN A 4 -47.73 31.91 -48.94
C GLN A 4 -48.01 31.08 -47.68
N LYS A 5 -49.22 30.52 -47.55
CA LYS A 5 -49.59 29.66 -46.40
C LYS A 5 -48.75 28.37 -46.32
N LYS A 6 -48.28 27.85 -47.45
CA LYS A 6 -47.51 26.60 -47.53
C LYS A 6 -46.03 26.80 -47.19
N GLU A 7 -45.48 27.96 -47.53
CA GLU A 7 -44.12 28.38 -47.14
C GLU A 7 -44.05 28.71 -45.64
N GLU A 8 -45.10 29.32 -45.11
CA GLU A 8 -45.23 29.63 -43.68
C GLU A 8 -45.35 28.35 -42.83
N GLU A 9 -46.15 27.37 -43.26
CA GLU A 9 -46.18 26.02 -42.64
C GLU A 9 -44.81 25.35 -42.68
N SER A 10 -44.11 25.36 -43.82
CA SER A 10 -42.79 24.74 -43.95
C SER A 10 -41.72 25.41 -43.07
N SER A 11 -41.80 26.73 -42.90
CA SER A 11 -40.91 27.47 -41.99
C SER A 11 -41.19 27.14 -40.53
N ILE A 12 -42.46 26.94 -40.16
CA ILE A 12 -42.84 26.55 -38.80
C ILE A 12 -42.32 25.15 -38.47
N TYR A 13 -42.46 24.17 -39.38
CA TYR A 13 -41.91 22.82 -39.17
C TYR A 13 -40.39 22.82 -38.99
N LYS A 14 -39.65 23.57 -39.81
CA LYS A 14 -38.19 23.71 -39.67
C LYS A 14 -37.79 24.37 -38.35
N ASN A 15 -38.53 25.38 -37.91
CA ASN A 15 -38.28 26.02 -36.62
C ASN A 15 -38.56 25.07 -35.45
N ILE A 16 -39.63 24.28 -35.51
CA ILE A 16 -39.94 23.28 -34.48
C ILE A 16 -38.86 22.20 -34.43
N GLU A 17 -38.38 21.72 -35.59
CA GLU A 17 -37.30 20.72 -35.66
C GLU A 17 -35.98 21.27 -35.09
N SER A 18 -35.61 22.51 -35.44
CA SER A 18 -34.43 23.19 -34.90
C SER A 18 -34.52 23.47 -33.40
N ILE A 19 -35.71 23.78 -32.88
CA ILE A 19 -35.93 23.95 -31.44
C ILE A 19 -35.83 22.58 -30.75
N GLY A 20 -36.41 21.53 -31.33
CA GLY A 20 -36.35 20.17 -30.81
C GLY A 20 -34.93 19.61 -30.71
N SER A 21 -34.09 19.84 -31.72
CA SER A 21 -32.67 19.45 -31.67
C SER A 21 -31.91 20.23 -30.59
N THR A 22 -32.13 21.54 -30.49
CA THR A 22 -31.50 22.39 -29.47
C THR A 22 -31.90 21.96 -28.04
N ILE A 23 -33.16 21.58 -27.82
CA ILE A 23 -33.64 21.06 -26.53
C ILE A 23 -33.01 19.70 -26.22
N LYS A 24 -32.87 18.82 -27.22
CA LYS A 24 -32.25 17.50 -27.07
C LYS A 24 -30.78 17.63 -26.67
N ASP A 25 -30.05 18.53 -27.31
CA ASP A 25 -28.65 18.81 -26.99
C ASP A 25 -28.53 19.41 -25.58
N ALA A 26 -29.40 20.36 -25.21
CA ALA A 26 -29.44 20.94 -23.87
C ALA A 26 -29.76 19.91 -22.77
N ALA A 27 -30.60 18.91 -23.08
CA ALA A 27 -30.96 17.83 -22.16
C ALA A 27 -29.84 16.79 -21.97
N SER A 28 -28.95 16.60 -22.96
CA SER A 28 -27.78 15.72 -22.84
C SER A 28 -26.59 16.39 -22.13
N LEU A 29 -26.53 17.73 -22.09
CA LEU A 29 -25.48 18.48 -21.37
C LEU A 29 -25.22 18.00 -19.93
N PRO A 30 -26.22 17.82 -19.03
CA PRO A 30 -25.93 17.36 -17.67
C PRO A 30 -25.31 15.96 -17.63
N PHE A 31 -25.62 15.10 -18.59
CA PHE A 31 -25.07 13.74 -18.69
C PHE A 31 -23.65 13.75 -19.26
N GLU A 32 -23.39 14.52 -20.32
CA GLU A 32 -22.06 14.67 -20.91
C GLU A 32 -21.08 15.37 -19.95
N VAL A 33 -21.52 16.43 -19.27
CA VAL A 33 -20.74 17.12 -18.25
C VAL A 33 -20.47 16.19 -17.07
N GLY A 34 -21.44 15.37 -16.65
CA GLY A 34 -21.23 14.36 -15.62
C GLY A 34 -20.17 13.32 -15.99
N GLN A 35 -20.18 12.82 -17.23
CA GLN A 35 -19.15 11.89 -17.73
C GLN A 35 -17.78 12.56 -17.89
N ALA A 36 -17.73 13.80 -18.38
CA ALA A 36 -16.51 14.58 -18.51
C ALA A 36 -15.88 14.84 -17.14
N ILE A 37 -16.67 15.24 -16.14
CA ILE A 37 -16.22 15.42 -14.75
C ILE A 37 -15.72 14.09 -14.17
N HIS A 38 -16.43 12.97 -14.39
CA HIS A 38 -15.97 11.68 -13.89
C HIS A 38 -14.63 11.26 -14.54
N LYS A 39 -14.48 11.49 -15.84
CA LYS A 39 -13.24 11.19 -16.58
C LYS A 39 -12.09 12.09 -16.13
N GLU A 40 -12.30 13.40 -16.03
CA GLU A 40 -11.29 14.35 -15.55
C GLU A 40 -10.93 14.09 -14.09
N MET A 41 -11.90 13.77 -13.23
CA MET A 41 -11.66 13.40 -11.84
C MET A 41 -10.89 12.08 -11.74
N SER A 42 -11.20 11.09 -12.59
CA SER A 42 -10.46 9.83 -12.66
C SER A 42 -9.04 10.04 -13.17
N GLU A 43 -8.84 10.84 -14.21
CA GLU A 43 -7.52 11.22 -14.71
C GLU A 43 -6.73 12.05 -13.70
N PHE A 44 -7.38 12.98 -12.98
CA PHE A 44 -6.79 13.77 -11.91
C PHE A 44 -6.41 12.90 -10.72
N ILE A 45 -7.29 11.98 -10.29
CA ILE A 45 -6.99 11.00 -9.22
C ILE A 45 -5.86 10.08 -9.67
N GLN A 46 -5.84 9.61 -10.92
CA GLN A 46 -4.75 8.81 -11.47
C GLN A 46 -3.44 9.60 -11.57
N LYS A 47 -3.48 10.87 -11.94
CA LYS A 47 -2.31 11.76 -12.04
C LYS A 47 -1.82 12.26 -10.68
N ALA A 48 -2.70 12.40 -9.70
CA ALA A 48 -2.40 12.73 -8.30
C ALA A 48 -1.97 11.51 -7.49
N SER A 49 -2.33 10.30 -7.91
CA SER A 49 -1.79 9.03 -7.40
C SER A 49 -0.55 8.54 -8.16
N ALA A 50 -0.25 9.12 -9.33
CA ALA A 50 0.93 8.81 -10.13
C ALA A 50 2.30 9.19 -9.52
N PRO A 51 2.45 10.17 -8.60
CA PRO A 51 3.59 10.15 -7.71
C PRO A 51 3.22 9.22 -6.55
N LEU A 52 3.34 7.91 -6.77
CA LEU A 52 3.46 6.94 -5.70
C LEU A 52 4.64 7.36 -4.83
N ARG A 53 4.29 8.11 -3.78
CA ARG A 53 5.11 8.92 -2.88
C ARG A 53 6.45 8.27 -2.57
N THR A 54 7.49 8.94 -3.05
CA THR A 54 8.92 8.65 -2.88
C THR A 54 9.47 9.07 -1.52
N GLU A 55 8.62 9.45 -0.57
CA GLU A 55 9.04 9.90 0.77
C GLU A 55 8.38 9.04 1.83
N PHE A 56 9.23 8.49 2.71
CA PHE A 56 8.84 7.73 3.88
C PHE A 56 8.15 8.66 4.88
N ARG A 57 6.83 8.51 5.08
CA ARG A 57 6.04 9.40 5.95
C ARG A 57 5.92 8.82 7.36
N PRO A 58 5.65 9.65 8.39
CA PRO A 58 5.34 9.15 9.73
C PRO A 58 4.15 8.18 9.78
N ARG A 59 3.24 8.24 8.79
CA ARG A 59 2.16 7.27 8.64
C ARG A 59 2.67 5.87 8.32
N ASP A 60 3.68 5.77 7.46
CA ASP A 60 4.27 4.49 7.02
C ASP A 60 4.96 3.81 8.21
N LEU A 61 5.61 4.60 9.08
CA LEU A 61 6.13 4.12 10.37
C LEU A 61 5.05 3.48 11.24
N LEU A 62 3.92 4.16 11.41
CA LEU A 62 2.82 3.64 12.22
C LEU A 62 2.26 2.34 11.65
N GLN A 63 2.14 2.24 10.32
CA GLN A 63 1.70 1.02 9.63
C GLN A 63 2.66 -0.14 9.84
N ILE A 64 3.98 0.12 9.75
CA ILE A 64 5.01 -0.89 10.03
C ILE A 64 4.95 -1.33 11.49
N ILE A 65 4.77 -0.41 12.44
CA ILE A 65 4.70 -0.73 13.87
C ILE A 65 3.47 -1.58 14.19
N VAL A 66 2.29 -1.13 13.75
CA VAL A 66 1.03 -1.85 13.95
C VAL A 66 1.08 -3.20 13.23
N GLY A 67 1.54 -3.23 11.98
CA GLY A 67 1.67 -4.46 11.21
C GLY A 67 2.65 -5.46 11.85
N ALA A 68 3.82 -5.02 12.29
CA ALA A 68 4.77 -5.88 13.01
C ALA A 68 4.13 -6.48 14.28
N SER A 69 3.37 -5.67 15.01
CA SER A 69 2.74 -6.09 16.27
C SER A 69 1.73 -7.23 16.10
N ILE A 70 1.01 -7.26 14.97
CA ILE A 70 -0.03 -8.28 14.68
C ILE A 70 0.53 -9.70 14.81
N LEU A 71 1.73 -9.97 14.26
CA LEU A 71 2.37 -11.27 14.39
C LEU A 71 3.42 -11.34 15.50
N ALA A 72 4.03 -10.23 15.90
CA ALA A 72 4.99 -10.23 17.00
C ALA A 72 4.37 -10.67 18.33
N ILE A 73 3.11 -10.28 18.61
CA ILE A 73 2.42 -10.67 19.85
C ILE A 73 2.16 -12.18 19.90
N PRO A 74 1.39 -12.79 18.98
CA PRO A 74 1.08 -14.22 19.07
C PRO A 74 2.30 -15.12 18.90
N VAL A 75 3.31 -14.71 18.12
CA VAL A 75 4.55 -15.52 17.96
C VAL A 75 5.53 -15.29 19.10
N GLY A 76 5.66 -14.04 19.57
CA GLY A 76 6.59 -13.69 20.63
C GLY A 76 6.13 -14.16 22.01
N PHE A 77 4.84 -14.47 22.19
CA PHE A 77 4.27 -14.89 23.48
C PHE A 77 4.21 -16.42 23.65
N THR A 78 4.70 -17.19 22.68
CA THR A 78 4.67 -18.65 22.72
C THR A 78 5.98 -19.24 23.21
N GLN A 79 5.90 -20.30 24.02
CA GLN A 79 7.07 -20.99 24.57
C GLN A 79 7.90 -21.65 23.47
N GLU A 80 7.25 -22.11 22.40
CA GLU A 80 7.90 -22.74 21.25
C GLU A 80 8.92 -21.80 20.59
N THR A 81 8.61 -20.51 20.49
CA THR A 81 9.53 -19.51 19.93
C THR A 81 10.73 -19.28 20.87
N TRP A 82 10.49 -19.32 22.19
CA TRP A 82 11.53 -19.09 23.19
C TRP A 82 12.52 -20.26 23.26
N ASP A 83 12.00 -21.47 23.16
CA ASP A 83 12.74 -22.73 23.13
C ASP A 83 13.50 -22.89 21.81
N LEU A 84 12.91 -22.48 20.70
CA LEU A 84 13.61 -22.42 19.41
C LEU A 84 14.80 -21.46 19.49
N GLY A 85 14.66 -20.33 20.18
CA GLY A 85 15.78 -19.41 20.44
C GLY A 85 16.94 -20.05 21.22
N HIS A 86 16.67 -20.99 22.12
CA HIS A 86 17.69 -21.72 22.87
C HIS A 86 18.35 -22.83 22.04
N THR A 87 17.54 -23.64 21.35
CA THR A 87 17.98 -24.88 20.70
C THR A 87 18.61 -24.64 19.33
N MET A 88 18.23 -23.56 18.64
CA MET A 88 18.66 -23.33 17.26
C MET A 88 20.10 -22.83 17.17
N HIS A 89 20.86 -23.45 16.26
CA HIS A 89 22.19 -22.99 15.89
C HIS A 89 22.15 -21.58 15.29
N THR A 90 23.09 -20.73 15.69
CA THR A 90 23.16 -19.32 15.28
C THR A 90 23.21 -19.15 13.76
N LYS A 91 23.85 -20.09 13.03
CA LYS A 91 23.88 -20.08 11.56
C LYS A 91 22.48 -20.10 10.95
N ASN A 92 21.58 -20.95 11.47
CA ASN A 92 20.23 -21.08 10.93
C ASN A 92 19.39 -19.84 11.24
N VAL A 93 19.59 -19.23 12.41
CA VAL A 93 18.94 -17.95 12.77
C VAL A 93 19.37 -16.82 11.85
N ILE A 94 20.66 -16.72 11.53
CA ILE A 94 21.17 -15.73 10.57
C ILE A 94 20.56 -15.96 9.18
N ILE A 95 20.47 -17.21 8.73
CA ILE A 95 19.82 -17.56 7.45
C ILE A 95 18.35 -17.13 7.45
N LEU A 96 17.61 -17.34 8.54
CA LEU A 96 16.23 -16.85 8.67
C LEU A 96 16.14 -15.33 8.63
N GLY A 97 17.08 -14.62 9.27
CA GLY A 97 17.20 -13.17 9.18
C GLY A 97 17.42 -12.70 7.74
N ILE A 98 18.32 -13.33 7.00
CA ILE A 98 18.54 -13.01 5.58
C ILE A 98 17.29 -13.32 4.75
N LEU A 99 16.65 -14.47 4.99
CA LEU A 99 15.44 -14.88 4.29
C LEU A 99 14.29 -13.88 4.52
N SER A 100 14.18 -13.33 5.74
CA SER A 100 13.19 -12.30 6.06
C SER A 100 13.35 -11.06 5.19
N ILE A 101 14.58 -10.57 5.01
CA ILE A 101 14.88 -9.40 4.16
C ILE A 101 14.57 -9.73 2.70
N ILE A 102 14.90 -10.95 2.24
CA ILE A 102 14.57 -11.40 0.88
C ILE A 102 13.05 -11.40 0.67
N PHE A 103 12.27 -11.89 1.62
CA PHE A 103 10.80 -11.91 1.52
C PHE A 103 10.20 -10.50 1.49
N ILE A 104 10.67 -9.60 2.35
CA ILE A 104 10.26 -8.19 2.29
C ILE A 104 10.62 -7.58 0.94
N GLY A 105 11.86 -7.78 0.48
CA GLY A 105 12.33 -7.27 -0.81
C GLY A 105 11.53 -7.81 -1.99
N MET A 106 11.24 -9.11 -1.99
CA MET A 106 10.41 -9.76 -3.00
C MET A 106 8.99 -9.18 -2.98
N PHE A 107 8.39 -9.06 -1.81
CA PHE A 107 7.05 -8.51 -1.65
C PHE A 107 6.97 -7.04 -2.12
N VAL A 108 7.91 -6.19 -1.70
CA VAL A 108 7.98 -4.78 -2.14
C VAL A 108 8.22 -4.70 -3.65
N TYR A 109 9.08 -5.55 -4.19
CA TYR A 109 9.35 -5.59 -5.64
C TYR A 109 8.10 -5.90 -6.45
N TYR A 110 7.39 -6.97 -6.09
CA TYR A 110 6.20 -7.40 -6.83
C TYR A 110 5.02 -6.45 -6.66
N ASN A 111 4.87 -5.79 -5.51
CA ASN A 111 3.76 -4.87 -5.23
C ASN A 111 3.98 -3.46 -5.77
N TYR A 112 5.20 -2.91 -5.74
CA TYR A 112 5.44 -1.49 -6.07
C TYR A 112 6.29 -1.25 -7.33
N TYR A 113 7.22 -2.15 -7.65
CA TYR A 113 8.29 -1.85 -8.62
C TYR A 113 8.35 -2.81 -9.82
N ARG A 114 7.31 -3.64 -10.04
CA ARG A 114 7.22 -4.55 -11.17
C ARG A 114 7.51 -3.80 -12.50
N GLY A 115 8.69 -4.06 -13.09
CA GLY A 115 9.14 -3.46 -14.35
C GLY A 115 9.77 -2.05 -14.29
N LYS A 116 9.88 -1.40 -13.11
CA LYS A 116 10.44 -0.02 -12.98
C LYS A 116 11.60 0.09 -11.97
N LEU A 117 12.13 -1.03 -11.47
CA LEU A 117 13.14 -1.07 -10.40
C LEU A 117 14.40 -0.22 -10.69
N LYS A 118 14.89 -0.21 -11.94
CA LYS A 118 16.13 0.49 -12.33
C LYS A 118 16.13 1.99 -12.04
N LYS A 119 14.95 2.65 -12.03
CA LYS A 119 14.87 4.10 -11.82
C LYS A 119 14.83 4.50 -10.33
N ASN A 120 14.43 3.58 -9.44
CA ASN A 120 14.07 3.89 -8.05
C ASN A 120 14.71 2.94 -7.01
N PHE A 121 15.91 2.40 -7.30
CA PHE A 121 16.57 1.42 -6.42
C PHE A 121 16.86 1.95 -5.00
N GLY A 122 17.15 3.25 -4.87
CA GLY A 122 17.38 3.89 -3.58
C GLY A 122 16.16 3.83 -2.66
N GLU A 123 14.97 4.15 -3.19
CA GLU A 123 13.72 4.13 -2.42
C GLU A 123 13.26 2.71 -2.09
N PHE A 124 13.49 1.77 -3.01
CA PHE A 124 13.29 0.34 -2.74
C PHE A 124 14.11 -0.11 -1.52
N THR A 125 15.41 0.19 -1.51
CA THR A 125 16.32 -0.24 -0.44
C THR A 125 15.95 0.43 0.89
N LYS A 126 15.65 1.74 0.86
CA LYS A 126 15.20 2.47 2.07
C LYS A 126 13.94 1.84 2.66
N ARG A 127 12.92 1.53 1.84
CA ARG A 127 11.69 0.90 2.33
C ARG A 127 11.96 -0.48 2.95
N VAL A 128 12.65 -1.36 2.24
CA VAL A 128 12.96 -2.72 2.74
C VAL A 128 13.73 -2.66 4.06
N LEU A 129 14.76 -1.80 4.12
CA LEU A 129 15.59 -1.68 5.31
C LEU A 129 14.83 -1.04 6.49
N SER A 130 14.07 0.03 6.24
CA SER A 130 13.23 0.65 7.27
C SER A 130 12.20 -0.34 7.82
N THR A 131 11.43 -1.03 6.97
CA THR A 131 10.45 -2.01 7.43
C THR A 131 11.08 -3.07 8.31
N TYR A 132 12.27 -3.57 7.94
CA TYR A 132 12.96 -4.58 8.73
C TYR A 132 13.48 -4.04 10.06
N ILE A 133 14.14 -2.87 10.07
CA ILE A 133 14.68 -2.24 11.29
C ILE A 133 13.56 -1.90 12.27
N PHE A 134 12.48 -1.27 11.81
CA PHE A 134 11.36 -0.94 12.70
C PHE A 134 10.67 -2.19 13.23
N SER A 135 10.57 -3.24 12.42
CA SER A 135 10.05 -4.54 12.89
C SER A 135 10.95 -5.19 13.95
N LEU A 136 12.28 -5.11 13.79
CA LEU A 136 13.25 -5.55 14.82
C LEU A 136 13.06 -4.77 16.12
N LEU A 137 12.93 -3.44 16.04
CA LEU A 137 12.76 -2.58 17.22
C LEU A 137 11.46 -2.87 17.96
N VAL A 138 10.36 -3.05 17.23
CA VAL A 138 9.06 -3.41 17.82
C VAL A 138 9.15 -4.75 18.54
N VAL A 139 9.73 -5.76 17.90
CA VAL A 139 9.90 -7.09 18.49
C VAL A 139 10.83 -7.05 19.70
N ALA A 140 11.98 -6.38 19.60
CA ALA A 140 12.92 -6.23 20.71
C ALA A 140 12.27 -5.53 21.90
N GLY A 141 11.54 -4.44 21.67
CA GLY A 141 10.79 -3.75 22.72
C GLY A 141 9.73 -4.65 23.34
N LEU A 142 8.93 -5.34 22.52
CA LEU A 142 7.88 -6.25 22.99
C LEU A 142 8.43 -7.41 23.82
N LEU A 143 9.50 -8.07 23.37
CA LEU A 143 10.15 -9.17 24.12
C LEU A 143 10.82 -8.69 25.40
N THR A 144 11.25 -7.42 25.45
CA THR A 144 11.78 -6.79 26.67
C THR A 144 10.67 -6.52 27.68
N ILE A 145 9.52 -6.00 27.22
CA ILE A 145 8.37 -5.69 28.09
C ILE A 145 7.83 -6.95 28.77
N ILE A 146 7.83 -8.09 28.08
CA ILE A 146 7.38 -9.37 28.66
C ILE A 146 8.47 -10.13 29.42
N GLU A 147 9.65 -9.53 29.61
CA GLU A 147 10.78 -10.10 30.35
C GLU A 147 11.33 -11.43 29.78
N VAL A 148 11.13 -11.67 28.48
CA VAL A 148 11.58 -12.89 27.80
C VAL A 148 12.89 -12.68 27.06
N ALA A 149 13.34 -11.44 26.85
CA ALA A 149 14.64 -11.17 26.25
C ALA A 149 15.72 -11.03 27.35
N PRO A 150 16.58 -12.05 27.57
CA PRO A 150 17.61 -12.05 28.62
C PRO A 150 18.83 -11.18 28.25
N TRP A 151 18.64 -9.88 28.03
CA TRP A 151 19.71 -8.98 27.56
C TRP A 151 20.96 -8.97 28.43
N HIS A 152 20.79 -9.15 29.74
CA HIS A 152 21.87 -9.08 30.73
C HIS A 152 22.54 -10.42 31.01
N THR A 153 21.83 -11.54 30.83
CA THR A 153 22.34 -12.88 31.16
C THR A 153 22.83 -13.63 29.93
N ASP A 154 22.09 -13.58 28.82
CA ASP A 154 22.51 -14.17 27.56
C ASP A 154 22.00 -13.34 26.36
N MET A 155 22.86 -12.42 25.93
CA MET A 155 22.61 -11.56 24.78
C MET A 155 22.46 -12.36 23.47
N ALA A 156 23.10 -13.51 23.35
CA ALA A 156 23.02 -14.31 22.14
C ALA A 156 21.62 -14.94 22.00
N ILE A 157 21.06 -15.47 23.09
CA ILE A 157 19.69 -16.00 23.11
C ILE A 157 18.68 -14.88 22.87
N ALA A 158 18.87 -13.71 23.48
CA ALA A 158 18.00 -12.55 23.26
C ALA A 158 17.93 -12.16 21.78
N ILE A 159 19.09 -12.03 21.11
CA ILE A 159 19.16 -11.72 19.68
C ILE A 159 18.50 -12.81 18.83
N LYS A 160 18.70 -14.09 19.17
CA LYS A 160 18.06 -15.19 18.44
C LYS A 160 16.54 -15.11 18.51
N ARG A 161 15.97 -14.90 19.71
CA ARG A 161 14.52 -14.74 19.90
C ARG A 161 13.97 -13.56 19.13
N VAL A 162 14.68 -12.43 19.13
CA VAL A 162 14.28 -11.26 18.35
C VAL A 162 14.24 -11.59 16.86
N ILE A 163 15.31 -12.16 16.29
CA ILE A 163 15.35 -12.47 14.84
C ILE A 163 14.25 -13.48 14.45
N LEU A 164 14.05 -14.53 15.28
CA LEU A 164 13.03 -15.55 15.03
C LEU A 164 11.63 -14.96 15.01
N THR A 165 11.29 -14.10 15.97
CA THR A 165 9.98 -13.43 16.04
C THR A 165 9.85 -12.32 14.99
N THR A 166 10.94 -11.65 14.63
CA THR A 166 10.93 -10.62 13.59
C THR A 166 10.68 -11.19 12.19
N PHE A 167 11.03 -12.44 11.92
CA PHE A 167 10.73 -13.06 10.63
C PHE A 167 9.23 -12.97 10.25
N PRO A 168 8.29 -13.54 11.02
CA PRO A 168 6.85 -13.37 10.74
C PRO A 168 6.36 -11.93 10.96
N ALA A 169 6.85 -11.23 11.99
CA ALA A 169 6.43 -9.85 12.25
C ALA A 169 6.72 -8.91 11.07
N SER A 170 7.92 -8.97 10.50
CA SER A 170 8.31 -8.12 9.37
C SER A 170 7.54 -8.41 8.08
N MET A 171 7.09 -9.64 7.89
CA MET A 171 6.17 -10.00 6.80
C MET A 171 4.79 -9.38 7.01
N SER A 172 4.27 -9.36 8.23
CA SER A 172 3.01 -8.68 8.53
C SER A 172 3.15 -7.16 8.40
N ALA A 173 4.28 -6.60 8.82
CA ALA A 173 4.59 -5.18 8.69
C ALA A 173 4.63 -4.71 7.24
N VAL A 174 5.29 -5.46 6.34
CA VAL A 174 5.37 -5.08 4.93
C VAL A 174 4.00 -5.17 4.24
N VAL A 175 3.15 -6.12 4.63
CA VAL A 175 1.77 -6.20 4.13
C VAL A 175 0.96 -4.98 4.60
N ALA A 176 1.07 -4.60 5.88
CA ALA A 176 0.38 -3.43 6.42
C ALA A 176 0.83 -2.12 5.75
N ASP A 177 2.11 -1.97 5.41
CA ASP A 177 2.66 -0.83 4.66
C ASP A 177 2.04 -0.68 3.25
N THR A 178 1.42 -1.74 2.71
CA THR A 178 0.70 -1.68 1.42
C THR A 178 -0.72 -1.15 1.50
N ILE A 179 -1.33 -1.21 2.68
CA ILE A 179 -2.72 -0.79 2.88
C ILE A 179 -2.74 0.73 2.93
N LYS A 180 -3.47 1.36 2.01
CA LYS A 180 -3.56 2.82 1.85
C LYS A 180 -4.94 3.36 2.18
#